data_AF-A0A8H3L3B1-F1
#
_entry.id   AF-A0A8H3L3B1-F1
#
_cell.length_a   1.000
_cell.length_b   1.000
_cell.length_c   1.000
_cell.angle_alpha   90.00
_cell.angle_beta   90.00
_cell.angle_gamma   90.00
#
_symmetry.space_group_name_H-M   'P 1'
#
loop_
_entity.id
_entity.type
_entity.pdbx_description
1 polymer ?
#
loop_
_entity_poly.entity_id
_entity_poly.type
_entity_poly.pdbx_seq_one_letter_code
_entity_poly.pdbx_strand_id
1 'polypeptide(L)'
;MPTTREKRICCRYFVHRLVALAFCPKEEGKEYVNHIDGNTTNNNASNLEWCTLKENNQHTVRLGLRNFKDSNRYQRPVRQIFDDGSIQEFPSIAEAQRTTGINQSNIGVVCRGIRAYAGGYRWESMIHDKQKF
;
A
#
# COMPACT_ATOMS: atom_id res chain seq x y z
N MET A 1 -12.63 -22.22 -43.12
CA MET A 1 -11.77 -22.89 -42.13
C MET A 1 -11.39 -21.88 -41.06
N PRO A 2 -11.95 -21.92 -39.84
CA PRO A 2 -11.51 -21.03 -38.77
C PRO A 2 -10.26 -21.60 -38.10
N THR A 3 -9.16 -20.86 -38.14
CA THR A 3 -7.92 -21.18 -37.41
C THR A 3 -8.06 -20.70 -35.97
N THR A 4 -8.36 -21.61 -35.05
CA THR A 4 -8.41 -21.30 -33.62
C THR A 4 -6.99 -21.05 -33.11
N ARG A 5 -6.70 -19.82 -32.68
CA ARG A 5 -5.42 -19.44 -32.09
C ARG A 5 -5.34 -20.06 -30.69
N GLU A 6 -4.46 -21.03 -30.48
CA GLU A 6 -4.22 -21.62 -29.16
C GLU A 6 -3.81 -20.53 -28.15
N LYS A 7 -4.50 -20.48 -27.00
CA LYS A 7 -4.14 -19.58 -25.90
C LYS A 7 -2.80 -20.03 -25.32
N ARG A 8 -1.72 -19.31 -25.65
CA ARG A 8 -0.45 -19.41 -24.92
C ARG A 8 -0.67 -18.94 -23.49
N ILE A 9 -0.60 -19.86 -22.54
CA ILE A 9 -0.55 -19.53 -21.11
C ILE A 9 0.86 -18.99 -20.84
N CYS A 10 0.97 -17.67 -20.66
CA CYS A 10 2.21 -17.04 -20.22
C CYS A 10 2.21 -16.99 -18.68
N CYS A 11 2.80 -17.99 -18.04
CA CYS A 11 3.02 -17.98 -16.60
C CYS A 11 4.25 -17.12 -16.28
N ARG A 12 4.06 -16.05 -15.50
CA ARG A 12 5.17 -15.23 -15.02
C ARG A 12 5.78 -15.88 -13.77
N TYR A 13 7.04 -16.28 -13.86
CA TYR A 13 7.80 -16.81 -12.73
C TYR A 13 8.77 -15.77 -12.18
N PHE A 14 9.02 -15.82 -10.87
CA PHE A 14 10.05 -15.03 -10.22
C PHE A 14 11.39 -15.77 -10.26
N VAL A 15 12.47 -15.08 -10.68
CA VAL A 15 13.81 -15.68 -10.77
C VAL A 15 14.28 -16.24 -9.43
N HIS A 16 14.19 -15.48 -8.34
CA HIS A 16 14.58 -15.96 -7.01
C HIS A 16 13.83 -17.22 -6.58
N ARG A 17 12.55 -17.38 -6.96
CA ARG A 17 11.80 -18.60 -6.66
C ARG A 17 12.30 -19.79 -7.47
N LEU A 18 12.60 -19.61 -8.75
CA LEU A 18 13.17 -20.67 -9.58
C LEU A 18 14.53 -21.12 -9.06
N VAL A 19 15.38 -20.16 -8.66
CA VAL A 19 16.69 -20.45 -8.04
C VAL A 19 16.49 -21.21 -6.72
N ALA A 20 15.61 -20.73 -5.83
CA ALA A 20 15.37 -21.39 -4.55
C ALA A 20 14.78 -22.79 -4.70
N LEU A 21 13.90 -23.02 -5.69
CA LEU A 21 13.36 -24.35 -5.97
C LEU A 21 14.43 -25.35 -6.44
N ALA A 22 15.45 -24.88 -7.17
CA ALA A 22 16.50 -25.72 -7.72
C ALA A 22 17.66 -25.96 -6.74
N PHE A 23 18.00 -24.94 -5.94
CA PHE A 23 19.27 -24.91 -5.19
C PHE A 23 19.13 -24.76 -3.67
N CYS A 24 17.95 -24.40 -3.16
CA CYS A 24 17.73 -24.23 -1.72
C CYS A 24 16.86 -25.39 -1.19
N PRO A 25 17.35 -26.19 -0.22
CA PRO A 25 16.56 -27.26 0.36
C PRO A 25 15.30 -26.69 1.01
N LYS A 26 14.14 -27.19 0.59
CA LYS A 26 12.85 -26.70 1.10
C LYS A 26 12.56 -27.33 2.45
N GLU A 27 12.41 -26.48 3.46
CA GLU A 27 11.97 -26.89 4.79
C GLU A 27 10.44 -26.99 4.85
N GLU A 28 9.93 -27.96 5.60
CA GLU A 28 8.49 -28.15 5.78
C GLU A 28 7.86 -26.96 6.51
N GLY A 29 6.68 -26.53 6.05
CA GLY A 29 5.99 -25.35 6.60
C GLY A 29 6.52 -24.00 6.13
N LYS A 30 7.58 -23.95 5.29
CA LYS A 30 8.12 -22.70 4.73
C LYS A 30 7.76 -22.56 3.25
N GLU A 31 6.92 -21.57 2.94
CA GLU A 31 6.33 -21.39 1.60
C GLU A 31 6.87 -20.17 0.83
N TYR A 32 7.62 -19.31 1.51
CA TYR A 32 8.12 -18.05 0.98
C TYR A 32 9.64 -18.12 0.82
N VAL A 33 10.17 -17.36 -0.15
CA VAL A 33 11.62 -17.21 -0.35
C VAL A 33 11.99 -15.80 0.12
N ASN A 34 12.95 -15.71 1.04
CA ASN A 34 13.49 -14.46 1.55
C ASN A 34 14.88 -14.19 0.97
N HIS A 35 15.22 -12.93 0.78
CA HIS A 35 16.57 -12.46 0.46
C HIS A 35 17.27 -12.07 1.76
N ILE A 36 18.32 -12.80 2.13
CA ILE A 36 18.99 -12.65 3.44
C ILE A 36 19.59 -11.24 3.62
N ASP A 37 20.07 -10.63 2.54
CA ASP A 37 20.59 -9.25 2.52
C ASP A 37 19.51 -8.17 2.32
N GLY A 38 18.25 -8.55 2.10
CA GLY A 38 17.16 -7.63 1.78
C GLY A 38 17.21 -7.04 0.36
N ASN A 39 18.15 -7.46 -0.49
CA ASN A 39 18.30 -6.97 -1.86
C ASN A 39 17.62 -7.90 -2.87
N THR A 40 16.50 -7.47 -3.44
CA THR A 40 15.71 -8.25 -4.39
C THR A 40 16.39 -8.52 -5.74
N THR A 41 17.50 -7.85 -6.05
CA THR A 41 18.29 -8.11 -7.27
C THR A 41 19.36 -9.18 -7.05
N ASN A 42 19.73 -9.50 -5.80
CA ASN A 42 20.74 -10.49 -5.47
C ASN A 42 20.12 -11.89 -5.38
N ASN A 43 20.00 -12.57 -6.53
CA ASN A 43 19.35 -13.87 -6.63
C ASN A 43 20.31 -15.06 -6.47
N ASN A 44 21.47 -14.87 -5.84
CA ASN A 44 22.37 -15.99 -5.56
C ASN A 44 21.72 -16.98 -4.59
N ALA A 45 21.82 -18.28 -4.84
CA ALA A 45 21.21 -19.30 -3.97
C ALA A 45 21.66 -19.18 -2.50
N SER A 46 22.91 -18.76 -2.27
CA SER A 46 23.45 -18.49 -0.92
C SER A 46 22.83 -17.28 -0.23
N ASN A 47 22.17 -16.40 -0.97
CA ASN A 47 21.44 -15.23 -0.45
C ASN A 47 19.93 -15.52 -0.30
N LEU A 48 19.48 -16.73 -0.60
CA LEU A 48 18.06 -17.10 -0.57
C LEU A 48 17.80 -18.17 0.49
N GLU A 49 16.73 -17.98 1.25
CA GLU A 49 16.27 -18.96 2.23
C GLU A 49 14.76 -19.17 2.13
N TRP A 50 14.30 -20.38 2.45
CA TRP A 50 12.87 -20.61 2.67
C TRP A 50 12.49 -20.05 4.04
N CYS A 51 11.35 -19.37 4.10
CA CYS A 51 10.83 -18.75 5.30
C CYS A 51 9.30 -18.88 5.37
N THR A 52 8.77 -18.72 6.58
CA THR A 52 7.36 -18.44 6.83
C THR A 52 7.08 -16.95 6.59
N LEU A 53 5.80 -16.60 6.41
CA LEU A 53 5.36 -15.21 6.32
C LEU A 53 5.79 -14.39 7.56
N LYS A 54 5.76 -15.01 8.74
CA LYS A 54 6.11 -14.36 10.01
C LYS A 54 7.60 -14.00 10.05
N GLU A 55 8.47 -14.94 9.70
CA GLU A 55 9.92 -14.74 9.66
C GLU A 55 10.31 -13.67 8.66
N ASN A 56 9.74 -13.70 7.45
CA ASN A 56 10.01 -12.70 6.42
C ASN A 56 9.63 -11.27 6.90
N ASN A 57 8.46 -11.14 7.53
CA ASN A 57 8.04 -9.86 8.11
C ASN A 57 8.97 -9.39 9.24
N GLN A 58 9.40 -10.31 10.12
CA GLN A 58 10.35 -10.00 11.19
C GLN A 58 11.72 -9.60 10.64
N HIS A 59 12.18 -10.25 9.57
CA HIS A 59 13.43 -9.92 8.89
C HIS A 59 13.38 -8.53 8.25
N THR A 60 12.30 -8.22 7.53
CA THR A 60 12.06 -6.88 6.96
C THR A 60 12.09 -5.78 8.03
N VAL A 61 11.48 -6.03 9.20
CA VAL A 61 11.51 -5.11 10.34
C VAL A 61 12.93 -4.97 10.90
N ARG A 62 13.66 -6.08 11.04
CA ARG A 62 15.05 -6.11 11.53
C ARG A 62 16.00 -5.31 10.63
N LEU A 63 15.83 -5.43 9.31
CA LEU A 63 16.62 -4.68 8.32
C LEU A 63 16.20 -3.20 8.22
N GLY A 64 15.16 -2.76 8.93
CA GLY A 64 14.68 -1.38 8.86
C GLY A 64 14.06 -1.01 7.50
N LEU A 65 13.74 -2.00 6.65
CA LEU A 65 13.17 -1.80 5.32
C LEU A 65 11.68 -1.40 5.36
N ARG A 66 11.07 -1.41 6.54
CA ARG A 66 9.68 -1.02 6.74
C ARG A 66 9.58 0.50 6.91
N ASN A 67 9.04 1.18 5.90
CA ASN A 67 8.79 2.63 5.95
C ASN A 67 7.62 2.96 6.88
N PHE A 68 7.90 3.14 8.18
CA PHE A 68 6.90 3.62 9.16
C PHE A 68 6.60 5.13 9.03
N LYS A 69 7.40 5.89 8.28
CA LYS A 69 7.20 7.34 8.03
C LYS A 69 5.89 7.64 7.30
N ASP A 70 5.32 6.63 6.67
CA ASP A 70 4.05 6.65 5.97
C ASP A 70 2.81 6.54 6.90
N SER A 71 3.00 6.36 8.20
CA SER A 71 1.89 6.36 9.17
C SER A 71 1.28 7.77 9.36
N ASN A 72 2.02 8.83 9.00
CA ASN A 72 1.51 10.20 9.03
C ASN A 72 0.48 10.50 7.91
N ARG A 73 0.20 9.52 7.03
CA ARG A 73 -0.86 9.63 5.99
C ARG A 73 -2.25 9.83 6.56
N TYR A 74 -2.46 9.58 7.85
CA TYR A 74 -3.75 9.74 8.54
C TYR A 74 -3.91 11.08 9.27
N GLN A 75 -2.82 11.84 9.46
CA GLN A 75 -2.85 13.19 10.03
C GLN A 75 -2.79 14.25 8.92
N ARG A 76 -3.67 14.11 7.93
CA ARG A 76 -3.84 15.12 6.88
C ARG A 76 -4.90 16.12 7.36
N PRO A 77 -4.54 17.40 7.58
CA PRO A 77 -5.54 18.40 7.92
C PRO A 77 -6.55 18.52 6.78
N VAL A 78 -7.81 18.73 7.14
CA VAL A 78 -8.92 18.90 6.20
C VAL A 78 -9.70 20.16 6.51
N ARG A 79 -10.23 20.77 5.47
CA ARG A 79 -11.10 21.94 5.54
C ARG A 79 -12.51 21.55 5.15
N GLN A 80 -13.47 21.95 5.97
CA GLN A 80 -14.88 21.99 5.63
C GLN A 80 -15.19 23.40 5.08
N ILE A 81 -15.83 23.47 3.92
CA ILE A 81 -16.22 24.73 3.28
C ILE A 81 -17.75 24.83 3.33
N PHE A 82 -18.23 25.92 3.91
CA PHE A 82 -19.66 26.25 4.02
C PHE A 82 -20.12 27.05 2.80
N ASP A 83 -21.43 27.10 2.57
CA ASP A 83 -22.02 27.79 1.41
C ASP A 83 -21.85 29.32 1.47
N ASP A 84 -21.66 29.88 2.66
CA ASP A 84 -21.34 31.30 2.88
C ASP A 84 -19.86 31.64 2.64
N GLY A 85 -19.05 30.63 2.26
CA GLY A 85 -17.62 30.76 2.05
C GLY A 85 -16.78 30.69 3.32
N SER A 86 -17.38 30.52 4.49
CA SER A 86 -16.63 30.26 5.72
C SER A 86 -15.95 28.90 5.66
N ILE A 87 -14.84 28.76 6.39
CA ILE A 87 -14.01 27.55 6.38
C ILE A 87 -13.75 27.14 7.83
N GLN A 88 -13.91 25.84 8.10
CA GLN A 88 -13.51 25.22 9.36
C GLN A 88 -12.40 24.20 9.11
N GLU A 89 -11.29 24.34 9.83
CA GLU A 89 -10.13 23.45 9.71
C GLU A 89 -10.14 22.37 10.79
N PHE A 90 -9.79 21.15 10.41
CA PHE A 90 -9.62 20.03 11.31
C PHE A 90 -8.21 19.44 11.15
N PRO A 91 -7.57 19.03 12.25
CA PRO A 91 -6.24 18.41 12.20
C PRO A 91 -6.25 17.05 11.46
N SER A 92 -7.41 16.39 11.37
CA SER A 92 -7.59 15.15 10.61
C SER A 92 -9.05 14.89 10.26
N ILE A 93 -9.31 13.98 9.31
CA ILE A 93 -10.67 13.49 9.01
C ILE A 93 -11.33 12.79 10.20
N ALA A 94 -10.54 12.21 11.12
CA ALA A 94 -11.06 11.57 12.33
C ALA A 94 -11.60 12.63 13.29
N GLU A 95 -10.90 13.76 13.42
CA GLU A 95 -11.40 14.88 14.21
C GLU A 95 -12.63 15.51 13.57
N ALA A 96 -12.62 15.69 12.24
CA ALA A 96 -13.80 16.14 11.51
C ALA A 96 -15.02 15.24 11.75
N GLN A 97 -14.85 13.91 11.76
CA GLN A 97 -15.94 12.99 12.11
C GLN A 97 -16.42 13.17 13.55
N ARG A 98 -15.52 13.33 14.52
CA ARG A 98 -15.91 13.53 15.94
C ARG A 98 -16.73 14.80 16.13
N THR A 99 -16.36 15.88 15.45
CA THR A 99 -17.05 17.16 15.58
C THR A 99 -18.34 17.22 14.76
N THR A 100 -18.34 16.71 13.52
CA THR A 100 -19.47 16.86 12.59
C THR A 100 -20.42 15.65 12.56
N GLY A 101 -20.00 14.50 13.08
CA GLY A 101 -20.72 13.23 12.97
C GLY A 101 -20.68 12.60 11.57
N ILE A 102 -20.02 13.24 10.59
CA ILE A 102 -19.97 12.76 9.21
C ILE A 102 -18.90 11.67 9.08
N ASN A 103 -19.26 10.56 8.44
CA ASN A 103 -18.34 9.43 8.26
C ASN A 103 -17.03 9.86 7.56
N GLN A 104 -15.89 9.60 8.21
CA GLN A 104 -14.56 9.98 7.73
C GLN A 104 -14.22 9.41 6.34
N SER A 105 -14.81 8.25 5.98
CA SER A 105 -14.62 7.66 4.65
C SER A 105 -15.31 8.49 3.57
N ASN A 106 -16.50 9.03 3.87
CA ASN A 106 -17.22 9.92 2.96
C ASN A 106 -16.48 11.26 2.79
N ILE A 107 -15.99 11.84 3.89
CA ILE A 107 -15.14 13.03 3.87
C ILE A 107 -13.92 12.79 2.97
N GLY A 108 -13.23 11.66 3.16
CA GLY A 108 -12.05 11.31 2.36
C GLY A 108 -12.34 11.09 0.87
N VAL A 109 -13.54 10.63 0.51
CA VAL A 109 -13.97 10.51 -0.90
C VAL A 109 -14.14 11.89 -1.54
N VAL A 110 -14.65 12.88 -0.79
CA VAL A 110 -14.79 14.27 -1.26
C VAL A 110 -13.44 14.95 -1.40
N CYS A 111 -12.54 14.82 -0.42
CA CYS A 111 -11.19 15.38 -0.51
C CYS A 111 -10.39 14.84 -1.72
N ARG A 112 -10.70 13.62 -2.20
CA ARG A 112 -10.11 13.03 -3.41
C ARG A 112 -10.76 13.50 -4.72
N GLY A 113 -11.77 14.34 -4.66
CA GLY A 113 -12.55 14.79 -5.82
C GLY A 113 -13.46 13.73 -6.43
N ILE A 114 -13.66 12.59 -5.76
CA ILE A 114 -14.53 11.50 -6.28
C ILE A 114 -16.01 11.85 -6.09
N ARG A 115 -16.35 12.61 -5.03
CA ARG A 115 -17.69 13.16 -4.79
C ARG A 115 -17.59 14.65 -4.52
N ALA A 116 -18.65 15.38 -4.82
CA ALA A 116 -18.69 16.82 -4.59
C ALA A 116 -18.95 17.18 -3.11
N TYR A 117 -19.71 16.36 -2.38
CA TYR A 117 -20.19 16.70 -1.03
C TYR A 117 -20.22 15.48 -0.08
N ALA A 118 -20.06 15.75 1.21
CA ALA A 118 -20.29 14.80 2.31
C ALA A 118 -20.94 15.52 3.49
N GLY A 119 -22.08 15.00 3.94
CA GLY A 119 -22.88 15.62 5.00
C GLY A 119 -23.42 17.01 4.64
N GLY A 120 -23.55 17.33 3.35
CA GLY A 120 -23.96 18.64 2.86
C GLY A 120 -22.81 19.61 2.57
N TYR A 121 -21.58 19.28 2.97
CA TYR A 121 -20.44 20.19 2.87
C TYR A 121 -19.41 19.76 1.83
N ARG A 122 -18.65 20.74 1.33
CA ARG A 122 -17.44 20.49 0.55
C ARG A 122 -16.26 20.29 1.49
N TRP A 123 -15.34 19.41 1.09
CA TRP A 123 -14.17 19.06 1.88
C TRP A 123 -12.92 19.10 1.03
N GLU A 124 -11.86 19.71 1.56
CA GLU A 124 -10.57 19.83 0.89
C GLU A 124 -9.43 19.38 1.81
N SER A 125 -8.48 18.61 1.27
CA SER A 125 -7.27 18.24 2.00
C SER A 125 -6.19 19.29 1.86
N MET A 126 -5.53 19.63 2.97
CA MET A 126 -4.51 20.68 3.03
C MET A 126 -3.13 20.30 2.47
N ILE A 127 -2.95 19.02 2.14
CA ILE A 127 -1.70 18.54 1.57
C ILE A 127 -1.87 18.51 0.05
N HIS A 128 -1.20 19.44 -0.62
CA HIS A 128 -0.98 19.36 -2.06
C HIS A 128 -0.22 18.05 -2.31
N ASP A 129 -0.83 17.10 -3.00
CA ASP A 129 -0.11 15.93 -3.50
C ASP A 129 1.03 16.47 -4.35
N LYS A 130 2.27 16.38 -3.85
CA LYS A 130 3.45 16.60 -4.67
C LYS A 130 3.31 15.65 -5.86
N GLN A 131 3.41 16.25 -7.04
CA GLN A 131 3.22 15.65 -8.35
C GLN A 131 3.68 14.19 -8.40
N LYS A 132 2.84 13.35 -9.02
CA LYS A 132 3.29 12.10 -9.62
C LYS A 132 4.39 12.44 -10.63
N PHE A 133 5.64 12.16 -10.28
CA PHE A 133 6.74 12.05 -11.25
C PHE A 133 6.77 10.61 -11.77
#